data_AF-N9PJS1-F1
#
_entry.id   AF-N9PJS1-F1
#
_cell.length_a   1.000
_cell.length_b   1.000
_cell.length_c   1.000
_cell.angle_alpha   90.00
_cell.angle_beta   90.00
_cell.angle_gamma   90.00
#
_symmetry.space_group_name_H-M   'P 1'
#
loop_
_entity.id
_entity.type
_entity.pdbx_description
1 polymer ?
#
loop_
_entity_poly.entity_id
_entity_poly.type
_entity_poly.pdbx_seq_one_letter_code
_entity_poly.pdbx_strand_id
1 'polypeptide(L)'
;MTEVEITLNRAIPKSLAVLSNEVGNEAISILHYLREHKESIFALLPHWSDEVLALLDEVERKEPLLETMHEPVELPAEKKSYRLFPFLTLIFASFSLLFLYHITK
;
A
#
# COMPACT_ATOMS: atom_id res chain seq x y z
N MET A 1 23.67 18.98 4.32
CA MET A 1 23.40 17.56 4.08
C MET A 1 24.01 16.77 5.20
N THR A 2 23.21 15.93 5.84
CA THR A 2 23.65 15.10 6.95
C THR A 2 24.49 13.93 6.42
N GLU A 3 25.44 13.41 7.21
CA GLU A 3 26.25 12.24 6.82
C GLU A 3 25.39 11.00 6.50
N VAL A 4 24.24 10.91 7.17
CA VAL A 4 23.21 9.88 6.95
C VAL A 4 22.64 9.96 5.55
N GLU A 5 22.20 11.15 5.08
CA GLU A 5 21.69 11.35 3.72
C GLU A 5 22.72 10.94 2.66
N ILE A 6 23.99 11.34 2.84
CA ILE A 6 25.08 11.01 1.90
C ILE A 6 25.27 9.48 1.84
N THR A 7 25.28 8.83 3.00
CA THR A 7 25.46 7.38 3.11
C THR A 7 24.29 6.64 2.46
N LEU A 8 23.06 7.08 2.72
CA LEU A 8 21.85 6.49 2.17
C LEU A 8 21.79 6.64 0.64
N ASN A 9 22.05 7.85 0.12
CA ASN A 9 22.09 8.13 -1.30
C ASN A 9 23.15 7.31 -2.05
N ARG A 10 24.22 6.91 -1.37
CA ARG A 10 25.24 6.02 -1.93
C ARG A 10 24.86 4.54 -1.84
N ALA A 11 24.09 4.15 -0.83
CA ALA A 11 23.69 2.77 -0.58
C ALA A 11 22.51 2.33 -1.47
N ILE A 12 21.49 3.20 -1.64
CA ILE A 12 20.27 2.90 -2.39
C ILE A 12 20.54 2.40 -3.83
N PRO A 13 21.38 3.05 -4.65
CA PRO A 13 21.60 2.58 -6.02
C PRO A 13 22.25 1.20 -6.07
N LYS A 14 23.08 0.86 -5.07
CA LYS A 14 23.76 -0.44 -5.01
C LYS A 14 22.80 -1.56 -4.65
N SER A 15 21.93 -1.35 -3.66
CA SER A 15 20.93 -2.33 -3.27
C SER A 15 19.90 -2.53 -4.39
N LEU A 16 19.46 -1.45 -5.04
CA LEU A 16 18.55 -1.53 -6.19
C LEU A 16 19.16 -2.29 -7.37
N ALA A 17 20.45 -2.10 -7.68
CA ALA A 17 21.11 -2.85 -8.74
C ALA A 17 21.12 -4.36 -8.46
N VAL A 18 21.34 -4.78 -7.21
CA VAL A 18 21.30 -6.19 -6.81
C VAL A 18 19.88 -6.74 -6.94
N LEU A 19 18.87 -6.01 -6.43
CA LEU A 19 17.47 -6.42 -6.51
C LEU A 19 16.98 -6.51 -7.96
N SER A 20 17.38 -5.56 -8.80
CA SER A 20 17.05 -5.52 -10.23
C SER A 20 17.63 -6.72 -10.98
N ASN A 21 18.82 -7.20 -10.59
CA ASN A 21 19.39 -8.42 -11.14
C ASN A 21 18.65 -9.70 -10.70
N GLU A 22 18.04 -9.69 -9.51
CA GLU A 22 17.34 -10.85 -8.96
C GLU A 22 15.91 -10.99 -9.51
N VAL A 23 15.15 -9.89 -9.55
CA VAL A 23 13.70 -9.91 -9.87
C VAL A 23 13.30 -9.05 -11.07
N GLY A 24 14.27 -8.46 -11.76
CA GLY A 24 14.05 -7.53 -12.87
C GLY A 24 13.89 -6.08 -12.42
N ASN A 25 14.01 -5.16 -13.39
CA ASN A 25 14.05 -3.71 -13.15
C ASN A 25 12.67 -3.04 -13.00
N GLU A 26 11.63 -3.84 -12.72
CA GLU A 26 10.29 -3.31 -12.52
C GLU A 26 10.09 -2.99 -11.04
N ALA A 27 9.71 -1.74 -10.74
CA ALA A 27 9.55 -1.27 -9.37
C ALA A 27 8.56 -2.14 -8.57
N ILE A 28 7.49 -2.60 -9.22
CA ILE A 28 6.47 -3.47 -8.60
C ILE A 28 7.06 -4.83 -8.20
N SER A 29 7.90 -5.43 -9.06
CA SER A 29 8.55 -6.71 -8.77
C SER A 29 9.51 -6.60 -7.59
N ILE A 30 10.30 -5.52 -7.57
CA ILE A 30 11.22 -5.22 -6.46
C ILE A 30 10.44 -5.03 -5.15
N LEU A 31 9.35 -4.25 -5.18
CA LEU A 31 8.50 -4.05 -4.01
C LEU A 31 7.84 -5.34 -3.52
N HIS A 32 7.37 -6.19 -4.44
CA HIS A 32 6.79 -7.48 -4.09
C HIS A 32 7.82 -8.38 -3.40
N TYR A 33 9.02 -8.49 -3.98
CA TYR A 33 10.13 -9.27 -3.42
C TYR A 33 10.49 -8.79 -2.00
N LEU A 34 10.66 -7.48 -1.81
CA LEU A 34 10.97 -6.91 -0.50
C LEU A 34 9.86 -7.18 0.53
N ARG A 35 8.59 -7.15 0.12
CA ARG A 35 7.45 -7.45 0.99
C ARG A 35 7.40 -8.92 1.38
N GLU A 36 7.62 -9.81 0.42
CA GLU A 36 7.64 -11.26 0.63
C GLU A 36 8.77 -11.69 1.58
N HIS A 37 9.94 -11.06 1.45
CA HIS A 37 11.11 -11.37 2.25
C HIS A 37 11.31 -10.47 3.47
N LYS A 38 10.30 -9.69 3.87
CA LYS A 38 10.39 -8.71 4.96
C LYS A 38 11.01 -9.31 6.22
N GLU A 39 10.42 -10.37 6.76
CA GLU A 39 10.88 -10.98 8.02
C GLU A 39 12.35 -11.45 7.95
N SER A 40 12.76 -12.00 6.80
CA SER A 40 14.15 -12.42 6.56
C SER A 40 15.11 -11.23 6.54
N ILE A 41 14.72 -10.14 5.87
CA ILE A 41 15.50 -8.90 5.83
C ILE A 41 15.65 -8.32 7.23
N PHE A 42 14.55 -8.22 7.99
CA PHE A 42 14.55 -7.70 9.35
C PHE A 42 15.40 -8.57 10.31
N ALA A 43 15.39 -9.89 10.15
CA ALA A 43 16.21 -10.79 10.96
C ALA A 43 17.73 -10.63 10.74
N LEU A 44 18.15 -10.06 9.59
CA LEU A 44 19.55 -9.80 9.26
C LEU A 44 20.02 -8.40 9.69
N LEU A 45 19.11 -7.57 10.19
CA LEU A 45 19.48 -6.22 10.60
C LEU A 45 20.22 -6.23 11.94
N PRO A 46 21.22 -5.34 12.12
CA PRO A 46 21.88 -5.16 13.41
C PRO A 46 20.92 -4.63 14.47
N HIS A 47 21.19 -4.89 15.76
CA HIS A 47 20.31 -4.46 16.87
C HIS A 47 20.01 -2.94 16.92
N TRP A 48 20.89 -2.10 16.38
CA TRP A 48 20.69 -0.65 16.31
C TRP A 48 19.72 -0.22 15.19
N SER A 49 19.26 -1.12 14.32
CA SER A 49 18.43 -0.78 13.17
C SER A 49 17.09 -0.18 13.56
N ASP A 50 16.48 -0.67 14.63
CA ASP A 50 15.13 -0.25 15.04
C ASP A 50 15.09 1.23 15.41
N GLU A 51 16.13 1.71 16.10
CA GLU A 51 16.27 3.13 16.47
C GLU A 51 16.42 4.03 15.24
N VAL A 52 17.18 3.57 14.24
CA VAL A 52 17.40 4.32 12.99
C VAL A 52 16.15 4.31 12.12
N LEU A 53 15.46 3.18 12.02
CA LEU A 53 14.23 3.04 11.25
C LEU A 53 13.07 3.84 11.87
N ALA A 54 12.99 3.91 13.20
CA ALA A 54 11.99 4.71 13.90
C ALA A 54 12.10 6.21 13.55
N LEU A 55 13.33 6.73 13.40
CA LEU A 55 13.57 8.12 12.99
C LEU A 55 13.11 8.38 11.55
N LEU A 56 13.25 7.39 10.66
CA LEU A 56 12.80 7.50 9.27
C LEU A 56 11.26 7.46 9.16
N ASP A 57 10.61 6.61 9.95
CA ASP A 57 9.14 6.50 10.00
C ASP A 57 8.48 7.78 10.57
N GLU A 58 9.15 8.50 11.49
CA GLU A 58 8.66 9.79 11.97
C GLU A 58 8.73 10.89 10.87
N VAL A 59 9.75 10.84 10.01
CA VAL A 59 9.91 11.79 8.89
C VAL A 59 8.82 11.58 7.84
N GLU A 60 8.50 10.33 7.49
CA GLU A 60 7.44 10.01 6.53
C GLU A 60 6.06 10.51 6.99
N ARG A 61 5.80 10.53 8.31
CA ARG A 61 4.55 11.06 8.87
C ARG A 61 4.49 12.59 8.96
N LYS A 62 5.63 13.29 8.86
CA LYS A 62 5.71 14.75 8.95
C LYS A 62 5.69 15.45 7.60
N GLU A 63 6.01 14.75 6.51
CA GLU A 63 5.83 15.31 5.17
C GLU A 63 4.33 15.38 4.82
N PRO A 64 3.78 16.54 4.45
CA PRO A 64 2.49 16.56 3.78
C PRO A 64 2.67 15.79 2.47
N LEU A 65 1.89 14.71 2.31
CA LEU A 65 1.75 13.95 1.07
C LEU A 65 1.93 14.89 -0.12
N LEU A 66 3.05 14.73 -0.84
CA LEU A 66 3.30 15.45 -2.08
C LEU A 66 2.22 15.05 -3.07
N GLU A 67 1.19 15.89 -3.10
CA GLU A 67 0.28 16.09 -4.20
C GLU A 67 1.14 16.29 -5.44
N THR A 68 1.18 15.31 -6.35
CA THR A 68 1.12 15.47 -7.83
C THR A 68 1.66 14.21 -8.52
N MET A 69 0.75 13.35 -8.96
CA MET A 69 0.64 12.98 -10.38
C MET A 69 -0.77 12.42 -10.57
N HIS A 70 -1.75 13.27 -10.90
CA HIS A 70 -2.87 12.95 -11.78
C HIS A 70 -3.55 14.26 -12.21
N GLU A 71 -3.49 14.54 -13.51
CA GLU A 71 -4.25 15.53 -14.27
C GLU A 71 -5.78 15.36 -14.04
N PRO A 72 -6.60 16.42 -14.17
CA PRO A 72 -7.69 16.72 -13.27
C PRO A 72 -8.84 15.73 -13.41
N VAL A 73 -9.26 15.16 -12.28
CA VAL A 73 -10.56 14.53 -12.20
C VAL A 73 -11.39 15.36 -11.22
N GLU A 74 -12.39 16.03 -11.78
CA GLU A 74 -13.38 16.84 -11.09
C GLU A 74 -13.87 16.15 -9.81
N LEU A 75 -13.76 16.87 -8.69
CA LEU A 75 -14.33 16.48 -7.40
C LEU A 75 -15.84 16.23 -7.53
N PRO A 76 -16.38 15.06 -7.18
CA PRO A 76 -17.75 14.98 -6.74
C PRO A 76 -17.78 15.25 -5.23
N ALA A 77 -18.39 16.38 -4.89
CA ALA A 77 -18.68 16.85 -3.55
C ALA A 77 -19.14 15.77 -2.57
N GLU A 78 -18.75 15.95 -1.29
CA GLU A 78 -19.28 15.26 -0.12
C GLU A 78 -20.80 14.99 -0.23
N LYS A 79 -21.19 13.72 -0.13
CA LYS A 79 -22.59 13.34 0.06
C LYS A 79 -22.75 12.40 1.25
N LYS A 80 -22.94 13.04 2.40
CA LYS A 80 -24.04 12.80 3.36
C LYS A 80 -24.59 11.36 3.39
N SER A 81 -24.28 10.67 4.49
CA SER A 81 -25.11 9.69 5.20
C SER A 81 -26.22 9.04 4.36
N TYR A 82 -25.95 7.82 3.89
CA TYR A 82 -26.93 6.98 3.19
C TYR A 82 -28.02 6.52 4.16
N ARG A 83 -29.03 7.37 4.34
CA ARG A 83 -30.26 7.11 5.11
C ARG A 83 -31.39 6.59 4.20
N LEU A 84 -31.02 5.69 3.32
CA LEU A 84 -31.88 4.83 2.51
C LEU A 84 -31.08 3.52 2.54
N PHE A 85 -31.62 2.38 2.96
CA PHE A 85 -32.51 1.69 2.07
C PHE A 85 -33.05 0.40 2.74
N PRO A 86 -34.26 0.43 3.32
CA PRO A 86 -35.04 -0.81 3.51
C PRO A 86 -35.49 -1.43 2.18
N PHE A 87 -35.31 -0.74 1.03
CA PHE A 87 -35.61 -1.31 -0.28
C PHE A 87 -34.50 -2.20 -0.83
N LEU A 88 -33.23 -1.98 -0.46
CA LEU A 88 -32.12 -2.83 -0.94
C LEU A 88 -32.23 -4.24 -0.35
N THR A 89 -32.63 -4.33 0.92
CA THR A 89 -32.87 -5.61 1.60
C THR A 89 -34.05 -6.36 1.00
N LEU A 90 -35.11 -5.66 0.57
CA LEU A 90 -36.27 -6.27 -0.08
C LEU A 90 -35.92 -6.88 -1.44
N ILE A 91 -35.06 -6.23 -2.23
CA ILE A 91 -34.56 -6.77 -3.50
C ILE A 91 -33.69 -8.01 -3.26
N PHE A 92 -32.82 -7.97 -2.25
CA PHE A 92 -31.97 -9.13 -1.93
C PHE A 92 -32.78 -10.32 -1.42
N ALA A 93 -33.82 -10.07 -0.62
CA ALA A 93 -34.73 -11.10 -0.13
C ALA A 93 -35.55 -11.73 -1.27
N SER A 94 -36.07 -10.94 -2.21
CA SER A 94 -36.83 -11.47 -3.35
C SER A 94 -35.94 -12.31 -4.28
N PHE A 95 -34.71 -11.87 -4.55
CA PHE A 95 -33.74 -12.63 -5.33
C PHE A 95 -33.36 -13.96 -4.64
N SER A 96 -33.12 -13.93 -3.33
CA SER A 96 -32.81 -15.13 -2.54
C SER A 96 -33.93 -16.17 -2.58
N LEU A 97 -35.19 -15.73 -2.54
CA LEU A 97 -36.35 -16.61 -2.60
C LEU A 97 -36.50 -17.27 -3.99
N LEU A 98 -36.26 -16.50 -5.06
CA LEU A 98 -36.30 -16.98 -6.44
C LEU A 98 -35.16 -17.95 -6.75
N PHE A 99 -33.97 -17.67 -6.20
CA PHE A 99 -32.81 -18.56 -6.28
C PHE A 99 -33.04 -19.87 -5.53
N LEU A 100 -33.59 -19.81 -4.31
CA LEU A 100 -33.94 -21.01 -3.53
C LEU A 100 -35.00 -21.86 -4.25
N TYR A 101 -36.00 -21.21 -4.85
CA TYR A 101 -37.01 -21.90 -5.66
C TYR A 101 -36.39 -22.64 -6.85
N HIS A 102 -35.41 -22.05 -7.53
CA HIS A 102 -34.71 -22.71 -8.63
C HIS A 102 -33.82 -23.89 -8.18
N ILE A 103 -33.29 -23.86 -6.95
CA ILE A 103 -32.54 -24.99 -6.37
C ILE A 103 -33.47 -26.12 -5.90
N THR A 104 -34.70 -25.79 -5.54
CA THR A 104 -35.65 -26.76 -4.96
C THR A 104 -36.49 -27.49 -6.03
N LYS A 105 -36.45 -27.04 -7.29
CA LYS A 105 -37.10 -27.66 -8.44
C LYS A 105 -36.13 -28.54 -9.22
#